data_AF-A0A821K7X0-F1
#
_entry.id   AF-A0A821K7X0-F1
#
_cell.length_a   1.000
_cell.length_b   1.000
_cell.length_c   1.000
_cell.angle_alpha   90.00
_cell.angle_beta   90.00
_cell.angle_gamma   90.00
#
_symmetry.space_group_name_H-M   'P 1'
#
loop_
_entity.id
_entity.type
_entity.pdbx_description
1 polymer ?
#
loop_
_entity_poly.entity_id
_entity_poly.type
_entity_poly.pdbx_seq_one_letter_code
_entity_poly.pdbx_strand_id
1 'polypeptide(L)'
;NISAMAVTPEERQAEFEKSWQIGGLLFQGTFNDLFFNKESNNEAAEFVRNKIRETVKSPEVAEALVPQNYPFATKRLCVDSNYFQTFNHDNVTLVDLRNGSIDEITSNGIRIQEKTYEVDDIVFATGFDAMTGALLKIDIRGSSGKTLQDKWAEGPRTYLGLMMADFPNLFIITGPGSPSVLVNMVVALEQHADWITECLNYLRTHHYDTIEPQVVAETDWVLHVNAVANSTLYPVANS
;
A
#
# COMPACT_ATOMS: atom_id res chain seq x y z
N ASN A 1 -6.71 2.15 -23.44
CA ASN A 1 -5.64 2.35 -22.45
C ASN A 1 -4.30 2.46 -23.17
N ILE A 2 -3.79 3.69 -23.24
CA ILE A 2 -2.56 4.08 -23.94
C ILE A 2 -1.46 4.44 -22.92
N SER A 3 -0.21 4.43 -23.36
CA SER A 3 0.94 4.85 -22.55
C SER A 3 0.99 6.37 -22.44
N ALA A 4 1.47 6.91 -21.32
CA ALA A 4 1.67 8.34 -21.14
C ALA A 4 2.73 8.93 -22.09
N MET A 5 3.65 8.10 -22.59
CA MET A 5 4.67 8.50 -23.57
C MET A 5 4.20 8.36 -25.03
N ALA A 6 2.99 7.82 -25.26
CA ALA A 6 2.43 7.68 -26.61
C ALA A 6 1.55 8.87 -27.04
N VAL A 7 1.38 9.88 -26.18
CA VAL A 7 0.58 11.10 -26.42
C VAL A 7 1.46 12.34 -26.36
N THR A 8 0.96 13.48 -26.85
CA THR A 8 1.70 14.73 -26.71
C THR A 8 1.75 15.20 -25.25
N PRO A 9 2.72 16.05 -24.86
CA PRO A 9 2.76 16.64 -23.52
C PRO A 9 1.46 17.37 -23.14
N GLU A 10 0.82 18.06 -24.09
CA GLU A 10 -0.43 18.81 -23.87
C GLU A 10 -1.60 17.86 -23.59
N GLU A 11 -1.73 16.79 -24.38
CA GLU A 11 -2.74 15.75 -24.17
C GLU A 11 -2.53 15.04 -22.83
N ARG A 12 -1.27 14.76 -22.47
CA ARG A 12 -0.90 14.15 -21.19
C ARG A 12 -1.33 15.03 -20.01
N GLN A 13 -1.01 16.32 -20.06
CA GLN A 13 -1.41 17.29 -19.03
C GLN A 13 -2.93 17.40 -18.90
N ALA A 14 -3.65 17.43 -20.03
CA ALA A 14 -5.11 17.51 -20.01
C ALA A 14 -5.77 16.28 -19.37
N GLU A 15 -5.27 15.08 -19.64
CA GLU A 15 -5.82 13.85 -19.06
C GLU A 15 -5.43 13.69 -17.57
N PHE A 16 -4.24 14.13 -17.17
CA PHE A 16 -3.89 14.25 -15.74
C PHE A 16 -4.81 15.24 -15.02
N GLU A 17 -5.07 16.42 -15.59
CA GLU A 17 -5.98 17.41 -14.98
C GLU A 17 -7.39 16.84 -14.82
N LYS A 18 -7.93 16.22 -15.86
CA LYS A 18 -9.25 15.57 -15.80
C LYS A 18 -9.30 14.50 -14.70
N SER A 19 -8.27 13.68 -14.58
CA SER A 19 -8.18 12.65 -13.54
C SER A 19 -8.04 13.25 -12.14
N TRP A 20 -7.30 14.35 -12.02
CA TRP A 20 -7.12 15.11 -10.78
C TRP A 20 -8.46 15.68 -10.28
N GLN A 21 -9.29 16.22 -11.18
CA GLN A 21 -10.62 16.73 -10.83
C GLN A 21 -11.61 15.64 -10.41
N ILE A 22 -11.46 14.41 -10.91
CA ILE A 22 -12.24 13.26 -10.42
C ILE A 22 -11.79 12.89 -9.00
N GLY A 23 -10.49 12.98 -8.74
CA GLY A 23 -9.89 12.75 -7.43
C GLY A 23 -9.80 11.27 -7.03
N GLY A 24 -9.33 11.06 -5.80
CA GLY A 24 -9.16 9.73 -5.22
C GLY A 24 -8.06 8.90 -5.87
N LEU A 25 -8.19 7.57 -5.76
CA LEU A 25 -7.18 6.62 -6.26
C LEU A 25 -7.22 6.44 -7.79
N LEU A 26 -8.21 7.02 -8.49
CA LEU A 26 -8.36 6.84 -9.94
C LEU A 26 -7.25 7.51 -10.74
N PHE A 27 -6.59 8.54 -10.20
CA PHE A 27 -5.46 9.21 -10.85
C PHE A 27 -4.32 8.23 -11.18
N GLN A 28 -4.10 7.20 -10.37
CA GLN A 28 -3.05 6.21 -10.68
C GLN A 28 -3.36 5.36 -11.92
N GLY A 29 -4.61 5.39 -12.40
CA GLY A 29 -5.08 4.68 -13.59
C GLY A 29 -5.22 5.54 -14.84
N THR A 30 -4.74 6.80 -14.83
CA THR A 30 -4.85 7.73 -15.96
C THR A 30 -4.21 7.18 -17.24
N PHE A 31 -3.04 6.54 -17.11
CA PHE A 31 -2.37 5.83 -18.21
C PHE A 31 -2.07 4.39 -17.78
N ASN A 32 -1.90 3.50 -18.76
CA ASN A 32 -1.77 2.06 -18.50
C ASN A 32 -0.38 1.62 -18.04
N ASP A 33 0.59 2.52 -18.10
CA ASP A 33 2.00 2.24 -17.89
C ASP A 33 2.61 3.01 -16.72
N LEU A 34 1.82 3.74 -15.93
CA LEU A 34 2.33 4.52 -14.79
C LEU A 34 3.05 3.68 -13.73
N PHE A 35 2.77 2.37 -13.66
CA PHE A 35 3.43 1.44 -12.75
C PHE A 35 4.53 0.60 -13.42
N PHE A 36 4.75 0.74 -14.72
CA PHE A 36 5.63 -0.13 -15.51
C PHE A 36 6.71 0.66 -16.25
N ASN A 37 6.45 1.92 -16.57
CA ASN A 37 7.38 2.82 -17.23
C ASN A 37 7.75 3.98 -16.28
N LYS A 38 9.05 4.10 -15.99
CA LYS A 38 9.57 5.12 -15.07
C LYS A 38 9.40 6.55 -15.59
N GLU A 39 9.51 6.77 -16.89
CA GLU A 39 9.32 8.08 -17.50
C GLU A 39 7.85 8.53 -17.39
N SER A 40 6.91 7.64 -17.73
CA SER A 40 5.47 7.84 -17.53
C SER A 40 5.13 8.13 -16.06
N ASN A 41 5.74 7.39 -15.12
CA ASN A 41 5.56 7.62 -13.69
C ASN A 41 6.11 8.99 -13.25
N ASN A 42 7.28 9.39 -13.76
CA ASN A 42 7.88 10.69 -13.44
C ASN A 42 7.00 11.86 -13.87
N GLU A 43 6.37 11.77 -15.04
CA GLU A 43 5.43 12.80 -15.52
C GLU A 43 4.20 12.92 -14.61
N ALA A 44 3.64 11.80 -14.17
CA ALA A 44 2.55 11.78 -13.19
C ALA A 44 3.00 12.35 -11.83
N ALA A 45 4.22 12.00 -11.40
CA ALA A 45 4.81 12.53 -10.18
C ALA A 45 4.93 14.06 -10.27
N GLU A 46 5.61 14.60 -11.28
CA GLU A 46 5.81 16.04 -11.46
C GLU A 46 4.49 16.81 -11.56
N PHE A 47 3.48 16.25 -12.24
CA PHE A 47 2.14 16.83 -12.24
C PHE A 47 1.61 17.03 -10.80
N VAL A 48 1.64 15.99 -9.97
CA VAL A 48 1.16 16.06 -8.58
C VAL A 48 2.03 17.00 -7.73
N ARG A 49 3.36 16.98 -7.92
CA ARG A 49 4.27 17.90 -7.21
C ARG A 49 3.94 19.36 -7.53
N ASN A 50 3.62 19.66 -8.79
CA ASN A 50 3.23 21.00 -9.20
C ASN A 50 1.88 21.42 -8.59
N LYS A 51 0.90 20.51 -8.50
CA LYS A 51 -0.36 20.79 -7.78
C LYS A 51 -0.15 21.15 -6.31
N ILE A 52 0.78 20.49 -5.64
CA ILE A 52 1.15 20.82 -4.25
C ILE A 52 1.77 22.22 -4.19
N ARG A 53 2.73 22.52 -5.06
CA ARG A 53 3.39 23.84 -5.15
C ARG A 53 2.44 24.99 -5.48
N GLU A 54 1.44 24.74 -6.33
CA GLU A 54 0.39 25.70 -6.66
C GLU A 54 -0.54 25.96 -5.47
N THR A 55 -0.76 24.96 -4.61
CA THR A 55 -1.71 25.03 -3.50
C THR A 55 -1.10 25.67 -2.25
N VAL A 56 0.16 25.38 -1.94
CA VAL A 56 0.85 25.85 -0.74
C VAL A 56 1.59 27.15 -1.02
N LYS A 57 1.20 28.23 -0.32
CA LYS A 57 1.68 29.60 -0.58
C LYS A 57 3.15 29.80 -0.23
N SER A 58 3.65 29.12 0.80
CA SER A 58 5.07 29.18 1.18
C SER A 58 5.88 28.20 0.34
N PRO A 59 6.85 28.65 -0.48
CA PRO A 59 7.66 27.76 -1.31
C PRO A 59 8.47 26.75 -0.48
N GLU A 60 8.97 27.16 0.69
CA GLU A 60 9.73 26.29 1.59
C GLU A 60 8.86 25.14 2.13
N VAL A 61 7.64 25.46 2.57
CA VAL A 61 6.69 24.46 3.08
C VAL A 61 6.21 23.56 1.95
N ALA A 62 5.98 24.10 0.75
CA ALA A 62 5.61 23.34 -0.43
C ALA A 62 6.67 22.27 -0.78
N GLU A 63 7.95 22.67 -0.89
CA GLU A 63 9.03 21.72 -1.17
C GLU A 63 9.19 20.68 -0.06
N ALA A 64 8.95 21.08 1.20
CA ALA A 64 9.01 20.15 2.31
C ALA A 64 7.93 19.05 2.21
N LEU A 65 6.74 19.37 1.68
CA LEU A 65 5.60 18.45 1.51
C LEU A 65 5.71 17.58 0.25
N VAL A 66 6.54 17.97 -0.73
CA VAL A 66 6.67 17.25 -1.99
C VAL A 66 7.48 15.96 -1.81
N PRO A 67 6.93 14.77 -2.16
CA PRO A 67 7.66 13.51 -2.06
C PRO A 67 8.69 13.34 -3.18
N GLN A 68 9.93 13.01 -2.81
CA GLN A 68 11.08 12.90 -3.75
C GLN A 68 11.71 11.50 -3.82
N ASN A 69 11.44 10.62 -2.84
CA ASN A 69 12.30 9.45 -2.58
C ASN A 69 11.76 8.12 -3.13
N TYR A 70 10.60 8.12 -3.78
CA TYR A 70 9.99 6.91 -4.34
C TYR A 70 9.13 7.26 -5.56
N PRO A 71 8.93 6.32 -6.51
CA PRO A 71 8.07 6.56 -7.66
C PRO A 71 6.62 6.81 -7.25
N PHE A 72 5.88 7.63 -8.00
CA PHE A 72 4.51 7.97 -7.70
C PHE A 72 3.61 6.74 -7.56
N ALA A 73 2.70 6.76 -6.58
CA ALA A 73 1.73 5.71 -6.25
C ALA A 73 2.30 4.31 -5.91
N THR A 74 3.62 4.13 -5.82
CA THR A 74 4.24 2.88 -5.34
C THR A 74 4.00 2.62 -3.85
N LYS A 75 3.64 3.66 -3.10
CA LYS A 75 2.87 3.58 -1.85
C LYS A 75 1.46 4.08 -2.12
N ARG A 76 0.46 3.50 -1.44
CA ARG A 76 -0.96 3.88 -1.62
C ARG A 76 -1.13 5.38 -1.35
N LEU A 77 -1.77 6.08 -2.29
CA LEU A 77 -2.07 7.49 -2.15
C LEU A 77 -3.07 7.71 -1.00
N CYS A 78 -2.82 8.73 -0.18
CA CYS A 78 -3.82 9.26 0.73
C CYS A 78 -4.80 10.12 -0.07
N VAL A 79 -6.09 9.99 0.23
CA VAL A 79 -7.12 10.90 -0.27
C VAL A 79 -7.43 11.89 0.84
N ASP A 80 -7.30 13.17 0.56
CA ASP A 80 -7.48 14.22 1.55
C ASP A 80 -8.69 15.11 1.27
N SER A 81 -8.96 15.99 2.23
CA SER A 81 -9.86 17.12 2.05
C SER A 81 -9.18 18.36 2.61
N ASN A 82 -8.57 19.14 1.72
CA ASN A 82 -7.86 20.38 2.02
C ASN A 82 -6.59 20.23 2.88
N TYR A 83 -5.91 19.07 2.82
CA TYR A 83 -4.69 18.83 3.59
C TYR A 83 -3.58 19.83 3.24
N PHE A 84 -3.30 20.04 1.96
CA PHE A 84 -2.25 20.98 1.53
C PHE A 84 -2.62 22.44 1.84
N GLN A 85 -3.89 22.82 1.69
CA GLN A 85 -4.41 24.16 2.01
C GLN A 85 -4.28 24.47 3.51
N THR A 86 -4.31 23.45 4.37
CA THR A 86 -4.15 23.61 5.83
C THR A 86 -2.83 24.31 6.19
N PHE A 87 -1.77 24.09 5.41
CA PHE A 87 -0.47 24.73 5.64
C PHE A 87 -0.41 26.22 5.26
N ASN A 88 -1.50 26.79 4.73
CA ASN A 88 -1.61 28.22 4.46
C ASN A 88 -2.19 29.02 5.65
N HIS A 89 -2.58 28.36 6.73
CA HIS A 89 -3.11 29.02 7.91
C HIS A 89 -1.98 29.47 8.85
N ASP A 90 -2.11 30.66 9.43
CA ASP A 90 -1.09 31.26 10.31
C ASP A 90 -0.85 30.45 11.61
N ASN A 91 -1.80 29.57 11.98
CA ASN A 91 -1.71 28.71 13.16
C ASN A 91 -1.20 27.29 12.85
N VAL A 92 -0.67 27.04 11.65
CA VAL A 92 -0.12 25.74 11.25
C VAL A 92 1.36 25.88 10.95
N THR A 93 2.19 25.09 11.63
CA THR A 93 3.64 25.02 11.39
C THR A 93 4.01 23.62 10.95
N LEU A 94 4.63 23.50 9.78
CA LEU A 94 5.29 22.26 9.37
C LEU A 94 6.69 22.20 9.98
N VAL A 95 7.01 21.08 10.62
CA VAL A 95 8.37 20.80 11.12
C VAL A 95 8.95 19.63 10.32
N ASP A 96 9.96 19.90 9.50
CA ASP A 96 10.60 18.90 8.66
C ASP A 96 11.64 18.08 9.43
N LEU A 97 11.29 16.84 9.76
CA LEU A 97 12.13 15.93 10.54
C LEU A 97 13.29 15.31 9.75
N ARG A 98 13.41 15.58 8.44
CA ARG A 98 14.59 15.14 7.66
C ARG A 98 15.86 15.86 8.09
N ASN A 99 15.73 17.08 8.62
CA ASN A 99 16.83 17.91 9.09
C ASN A 99 17.08 17.79 10.61
N GLY A 100 16.24 17.03 11.34
CA GLY A 100 16.38 16.79 12.77
C GLY A 100 15.35 15.78 13.29
N SER A 101 15.79 14.83 14.12
CA SER A 101 14.91 13.86 14.77
C SER A 101 14.22 14.44 16.00
N ILE A 102 13.10 13.83 16.40
CA ILE A 102 12.54 14.05 17.73
C ILE A 102 13.48 13.42 18.76
N ASP A 103 14.00 14.23 19.68
CA ASP A 103 14.96 13.77 20.70
C ASP A 103 14.24 13.28 21.96
N GLU A 104 13.27 14.05 22.44
CA GLU A 104 12.44 13.66 23.58
C GLU A 104 11.07 14.35 23.58
N ILE A 105 10.11 13.70 24.23
CA ILE A 105 8.89 14.35 24.71
C ILE A 105 9.18 14.86 26.12
N THR A 106 9.06 16.16 26.33
CA THR A 106 9.24 16.82 27.63
C THR A 106 7.90 16.93 28.35
N SER A 107 7.90 17.42 29.59
CA SER A 107 6.66 17.71 30.33
C SER A 107 5.83 18.84 29.72
N ASN A 108 6.39 19.65 28.82
CA ASN A 108 5.73 20.82 28.21
C ASN A 108 5.72 20.78 26.68
N GLY A 109 6.21 19.73 26.04
CA GLY A 109 6.26 19.69 24.58
C GLY A 109 7.17 18.64 23.95
N ILE A 110 7.66 18.94 22.75
CA ILE A 110 8.52 18.07 21.95
C ILE A 110 9.85 18.76 21.67
N ARG A 111 10.97 18.15 22.05
CA ARG A 111 12.31 18.65 21.74
C ARG A 111 12.83 18.08 20.43
N ILE A 112 13.31 18.98 19.58
CA ILE A 112 13.97 18.68 18.31
C ILE A 112 15.24 19.54 18.27
N GLN A 113 16.39 18.90 18.43
CA GLN A 113 17.69 19.55 18.59
C GLN A 113 17.66 20.60 19.72
N GLU A 114 18.09 21.83 19.43
CA GLU A 114 18.15 22.94 20.39
C GLU A 114 16.80 23.66 20.60
N LYS A 115 15.72 23.19 19.95
CA LYS A 115 14.40 23.84 20.01
C LYS A 115 13.38 22.93 20.69
N THR A 116 12.61 23.51 21.62
CA THR A 116 11.43 22.87 22.22
C THR A 116 10.17 23.50 21.62
N TYR A 117 9.29 22.65 21.12
CA TYR A 117 7.97 23.02 20.63
C TYR A 117 6.96 22.74 21.74
N GLU A 118 6.50 23.80 22.41
CA GLU A 118 5.51 23.67 23.49
C GLU A 118 4.15 23.29 22.91
N VAL A 119 3.53 22.27 23.47
CA VAL A 119 2.20 21.77 23.06
C VAL A 119 1.43 21.29 24.27
N ASP A 120 0.11 21.47 24.23
CA ASP A 120 -0.81 20.97 25.27
C ASP A 120 -1.19 19.49 25.01
N ASP A 121 -1.29 19.10 23.74
CA ASP A 121 -1.73 17.78 23.31
C ASP A 121 -0.77 17.20 22.24
N ILE A 122 -0.58 15.88 22.28
CA ILE A 122 0.20 15.13 21.28
C ILE A 122 -0.69 14.07 20.64
N VAL A 123 -0.84 14.15 19.32
CA VAL A 123 -1.59 13.15 18.54
C VAL A 123 -0.63 12.18 17.85
N PHE A 124 -0.70 10.91 18.24
CA PHE A 124 0.05 9.83 17.59
C PHE A 124 -0.69 9.33 16.35
N ALA A 125 -0.45 9.96 15.20
CA ALA A 125 -0.99 9.54 13.90
C ALA A 125 -0.22 8.31 13.35
N THR A 126 -0.24 7.19 14.07
CA THR A 126 0.51 5.97 13.73
C THR A 126 -0.03 5.28 12.49
N GLY A 127 0.87 4.72 11.68
CA GLY A 127 0.51 3.90 10.51
C GLY A 127 -0.03 2.51 10.89
N PHE A 128 -0.05 1.61 9.90
CA PHE A 128 -0.59 0.26 10.02
C PHE A 128 0.47 -0.81 9.78
N ASP A 129 0.42 -1.89 10.56
CA ASP A 129 1.09 -3.14 10.22
C ASP A 129 0.25 -3.85 9.13
N ALA A 130 0.78 -3.90 7.91
CA ALA A 130 0.02 -4.33 6.75
C ALA A 130 -0.03 -5.87 6.64
N MET A 131 -1.23 -6.37 6.35
CA MET A 131 -1.55 -7.73 5.87
C MET A 131 -1.31 -8.92 6.83
N THR A 132 -0.26 -8.93 7.64
CA THR A 132 0.13 -10.11 8.44
C THR A 132 -0.10 -9.94 9.94
N GLY A 133 0.00 -8.71 10.47
CA GLY A 133 -0.01 -8.46 11.92
C GLY A 133 -1.22 -9.01 12.67
N ALA A 134 -2.42 -8.95 12.10
CA ALA A 134 -3.61 -9.50 12.74
C ALA A 134 -3.60 -11.05 12.81
N LEU A 135 -3.13 -11.70 11.74
CA LEU A 135 -3.05 -13.16 11.67
C LEU A 135 -1.97 -13.71 12.60
N LEU A 136 -0.81 -13.05 12.66
CA LEU A 136 0.32 -13.45 13.49
C LEU A 136 0.07 -13.30 15.00
N LYS A 137 -1.00 -12.59 15.41
CA LYS A 137 -1.44 -12.50 16.81
C LYS A 137 -2.25 -13.71 17.28
N ILE A 138 -2.68 -14.58 16.35
CA ILE A 138 -3.44 -15.80 16.65
C ILE A 138 -2.46 -16.97 16.72
N ASP A 139 -2.56 -17.82 17.75
CA ASP A 139 -1.77 -19.06 17.85
C ASP A 139 -2.33 -20.16 16.93
N ILE A 140 -2.18 -19.95 15.61
CA ILE A 140 -2.57 -20.92 14.58
C ILE A 140 -1.42 -21.92 14.41
N ARG A 141 -1.73 -23.21 14.58
CA ARG A 141 -0.76 -24.31 14.45
C ARG A 141 -1.15 -25.26 13.33
N GLY A 142 -0.17 -25.59 12.50
CA GLY A 142 -0.30 -26.54 11.40
C GLY A 142 -0.31 -28.00 11.87
N SER A 143 -0.47 -28.92 10.91
CA SER A 143 -0.50 -30.36 11.15
C SER A 143 0.85 -30.90 11.68
N SER A 144 1.98 -30.25 11.33
CA SER A 144 3.29 -30.53 11.91
C SER A 144 3.51 -29.95 13.33
N GLY A 145 2.57 -29.15 13.84
CA GLY A 145 2.67 -28.45 15.13
C GLY A 145 3.42 -27.12 15.08
N LYS A 146 3.96 -26.72 13.92
CA LYS A 146 4.57 -25.39 13.71
C LYS A 146 3.52 -24.29 13.75
N THR A 147 3.90 -23.12 14.26
CA THR A 147 3.02 -21.95 14.27
C THR A 147 3.00 -21.26 12.89
N LEU A 148 1.96 -20.48 12.62
CA LEU A 148 1.92 -19.60 11.44
C LEU A 148 3.10 -18.60 11.45
N GLN A 149 3.48 -18.13 12.64
CA GLN A 149 4.63 -17.24 12.80
C GLN A 149 5.93 -17.92 12.36
N ASP A 150 6.15 -19.19 12.73
CA ASP A 150 7.32 -19.96 12.28
C ASP A 150 7.30 -20.15 10.76
N LYS A 151 6.12 -20.47 10.19
CA LYS A 151 5.93 -20.68 8.75
C LYS A 151 6.23 -19.41 7.94
N TRP A 152 5.88 -18.23 8.46
CA TRP A 152 6.04 -16.94 7.79
C TRP A 152 7.26 -16.13 8.24
N ALA A 153 8.20 -16.73 8.98
CA ALA A 153 9.40 -16.04 9.47
C ALA A 153 10.27 -15.45 8.34
N GLU A 154 10.28 -16.07 7.15
CA GLU A 154 10.98 -15.60 5.94
C GLU A 154 10.06 -14.82 4.98
N GLY A 155 8.87 -14.44 5.43
CA GLY A 155 7.82 -13.80 4.64
C GLY A 155 6.64 -14.74 4.36
N PRO A 156 5.45 -14.17 4.07
CA PRO A 156 4.25 -14.96 3.83
C PRO A 156 4.38 -15.86 2.61
N ARG A 157 3.94 -17.11 2.77
CA ARG A 157 3.84 -18.08 1.69
C ARG A 157 2.45 -18.69 1.69
N THR A 158 1.80 -18.63 0.54
CA THR A 158 0.44 -19.09 0.32
C THR A 158 0.31 -19.62 -1.10
N TYR A 159 -0.72 -20.43 -1.33
CA TYR A 159 -1.22 -20.78 -2.65
C TYR A 159 -2.47 -19.96 -2.94
N LEU A 160 -2.46 -19.23 -4.06
CA LEU A 160 -3.53 -18.33 -4.51
C LEU A 160 -3.91 -17.22 -3.52
N GLY A 161 -3.14 -17.03 -2.44
CA GLY A 161 -3.49 -16.14 -1.34
C GLY A 161 -4.58 -16.65 -0.41
N LEU A 162 -5.03 -17.89 -0.58
CA LEU A 162 -6.19 -18.47 0.12
C LEU A 162 -5.80 -19.57 1.10
N MET A 163 -4.77 -20.35 0.80
CA MET A 163 -4.37 -21.53 1.60
C MET A 163 -2.85 -21.61 1.69
N MET A 164 -2.32 -22.51 2.52
CA MET A 164 -0.88 -22.82 2.57
C MET A 164 -0.63 -24.25 3.02
N ALA A 165 0.52 -24.82 2.65
CA ALA A 165 0.90 -26.16 3.07
C ALA A 165 1.23 -26.17 4.57
N ASP A 166 0.96 -27.31 5.21
CA ASP A 166 0.95 -27.58 6.66
C ASP A 166 -0.31 -27.10 7.40
N PHE A 167 -1.25 -26.42 6.72
CA PHE A 167 -2.47 -25.86 7.34
C PHE A 167 -3.74 -26.33 6.61
N PRO A 168 -4.09 -27.63 6.70
CA PRO A 168 -5.24 -28.19 6.01
C PRO A 168 -6.55 -27.53 6.45
N ASN A 169 -7.49 -27.38 5.52
CA ASN A 169 -8.82 -26.76 5.72
C ASN A 169 -8.81 -25.33 6.29
N LEU A 170 -7.64 -24.68 6.38
CA LEU A 170 -7.53 -23.27 6.75
C LEU A 170 -7.59 -22.41 5.49
N PHE A 171 -8.53 -21.47 5.47
CA PHE A 171 -8.65 -20.47 4.42
C PHE A 171 -8.38 -19.08 4.98
N ILE A 172 -7.62 -18.27 4.26
CA ILE A 172 -7.37 -16.86 4.56
C ILE A 172 -8.03 -16.02 3.48
N ILE A 173 -9.00 -15.21 3.87
CA ILE A 173 -9.67 -14.29 2.94
C ILE A 173 -8.80 -13.05 2.77
N THR A 174 -8.51 -12.69 1.51
CA THR A 174 -7.71 -11.50 1.14
C THR A 174 -6.30 -11.49 1.73
N GLY A 175 -5.74 -12.69 1.92
CA GLY A 175 -4.41 -12.91 2.49
C GLY A 175 -3.26 -12.54 1.55
N PRO A 176 -2.02 -12.57 2.06
CA PRO A 176 -0.81 -12.38 1.25
C PRO A 176 -0.76 -13.34 0.07
N GLY A 177 -0.41 -12.85 -1.11
CA GLY A 177 -0.44 -13.62 -2.36
C GLY A 177 -1.76 -13.52 -3.14
N SER A 178 -2.79 -12.87 -2.58
CA SER A 178 -3.98 -12.42 -3.32
C SER A 178 -3.85 -10.94 -3.71
N PRO A 179 -4.74 -10.39 -4.57
CA PRO A 179 -4.74 -8.95 -4.86
C PRO A 179 -4.92 -8.06 -3.62
N SER A 180 -5.62 -8.55 -2.58
CA SER A 180 -5.79 -7.90 -1.28
C SER A 180 -6.13 -6.39 -1.40
N VAL A 181 -5.32 -5.51 -0.81
CA VAL A 181 -5.54 -4.06 -0.77
C VAL A 181 -5.36 -3.35 -2.14
N LEU A 182 -4.86 -4.03 -3.17
CA LEU A 182 -4.65 -3.45 -4.49
C LEU A 182 -5.93 -3.34 -5.33
N VAL A 183 -7.02 -3.97 -4.87
CA VAL A 183 -8.33 -3.94 -5.54
C VAL A 183 -9.41 -3.41 -4.60
N ASN A 184 -10.62 -3.23 -5.13
CA ASN A 184 -11.77 -3.01 -4.26
C ASN A 184 -11.97 -4.24 -3.37
N MET A 185 -11.69 -4.08 -2.07
CA MET A 185 -11.73 -5.19 -1.14
C MET A 185 -13.10 -5.85 -1.04
N VAL A 186 -14.20 -5.12 -1.21
CA VAL A 186 -15.55 -5.73 -1.20
C VAL A 186 -15.69 -6.78 -2.29
N VAL A 187 -15.24 -6.45 -3.51
CA VAL A 187 -15.30 -7.37 -4.66
C VAL A 187 -14.37 -8.58 -4.43
N ALA A 188 -13.18 -8.35 -3.88
CA ALA A 188 -12.25 -9.44 -3.56
C ALA A 188 -12.79 -10.35 -2.43
N LEU A 189 -13.47 -9.77 -1.43
CA LEU A 189 -14.14 -10.51 -0.35
C LEU A 189 -15.23 -11.41 -0.92
N GLU A 190 -16.10 -10.87 -1.77
CA GLU A 190 -17.16 -11.63 -2.46
C GLU A 190 -16.55 -12.78 -3.28
N GLN A 191 -15.56 -12.49 -4.13
CA GLN A 191 -14.90 -13.50 -4.93
C GLN A 191 -14.27 -14.62 -4.09
N HIS A 192 -13.58 -14.28 -3.01
CA HIS A 192 -12.97 -15.28 -2.13
C HIS A 192 -14.02 -16.08 -1.37
N ALA A 193 -15.09 -15.44 -0.90
CA ALA A 193 -16.18 -16.12 -0.20
C ALA A 193 -16.90 -17.11 -1.13
N ASP A 194 -17.17 -16.71 -2.37
CA ASP A 194 -17.78 -17.57 -3.39
C ASP A 194 -16.88 -18.75 -3.72
N TRP A 195 -15.59 -18.50 -3.99
CA TRP A 195 -14.63 -19.57 -4.28
C TRP A 195 -14.52 -20.58 -3.12
N ILE A 196 -14.42 -20.10 -1.87
CA ILE A 196 -14.35 -20.97 -0.69
C ILE A 196 -15.65 -21.78 -0.55
N THR A 197 -16.80 -21.16 -0.77
CA THR A 197 -18.10 -21.83 -0.68
C THR A 197 -18.23 -22.94 -1.73
N GLU A 198 -17.84 -22.67 -2.98
CA GLU A 198 -17.80 -23.65 -4.05
C GLU A 198 -16.82 -24.79 -3.74
N CYS A 199 -15.63 -24.47 -3.23
CA CYS A 199 -14.63 -25.44 -2.80
C CYS A 199 -15.19 -26.37 -1.71
N LEU A 200 -15.79 -25.81 -0.66
CA LEU A 200 -16.40 -26.59 0.43
C LEU A 200 -17.56 -27.48 -0.05
N ASN A 201 -18.38 -26.98 -0.98
CA ASN A 201 -19.44 -27.78 -1.62
C ASN A 201 -18.87 -28.94 -2.45
N TYR A 202 -17.76 -28.72 -3.16
CA TYR A 202 -17.08 -29.76 -3.91
C TYR A 202 -16.57 -30.87 -2.98
N LEU A 203 -15.90 -30.51 -1.88
CA LEU A 203 -15.41 -31.48 -0.88
C LEU A 203 -16.56 -32.30 -0.28
N ARG A 204 -17.65 -31.64 0.11
CA ARG A 204 -18.84 -32.29 0.66
C ARG A 204 -19.47 -33.27 -0.33
N THR A 205 -19.60 -32.87 -1.59
CA THR A 205 -20.22 -33.69 -2.65
C THR A 205 -19.41 -34.95 -2.97
N HIS A 206 -18.08 -34.85 -2.86
CA HIS A 206 -17.16 -35.95 -3.18
C HIS A 206 -16.66 -36.71 -1.94
N HIS A 207 -17.20 -36.41 -0.75
CA HIS A 207 -16.80 -37.03 0.51
C HIS A 207 -15.30 -36.89 0.83
N TYR A 208 -14.73 -35.71 0.59
CA TYR A 208 -13.38 -35.36 1.02
C TYR A 208 -13.41 -34.59 2.34
N ASP A 209 -12.62 -35.03 3.31
CA ASP A 209 -12.53 -34.41 4.65
C ASP A 209 -11.42 -33.37 4.76
N THR A 210 -10.48 -33.35 3.81
CA THR A 210 -9.28 -32.51 3.89
C THR A 210 -8.90 -31.97 2.53
N ILE A 211 -8.59 -30.67 2.49
CA ILE A 211 -7.95 -29.99 1.38
C ILE A 211 -6.72 -29.23 1.89
N GLU A 212 -5.64 -29.31 1.12
CA GLU A 212 -4.38 -28.65 1.42
C GLU A 212 -3.61 -28.45 0.11
N PRO A 213 -2.97 -27.29 -0.12
CA PRO A 213 -2.11 -27.12 -1.28
C PRO A 213 -0.80 -27.90 -1.10
N GLN A 214 -0.26 -28.38 -2.21
CA GLN A 214 1.09 -28.94 -2.22
C GLN A 214 2.13 -27.84 -2.00
N VAL A 215 3.25 -28.16 -1.32
CA VAL A 215 4.37 -27.22 -1.10
C VAL A 215 4.91 -26.63 -2.41
N VAL A 216 4.92 -27.43 -3.49
CA VAL A 216 5.34 -26.97 -4.82
C VAL A 216 4.38 -25.90 -5.35
N ALA A 217 3.06 -26.04 -5.17
CA ALA A 217 2.08 -25.07 -5.63
C ALA A 217 2.22 -23.73 -4.87
N GLU A 218 2.48 -23.78 -3.56
CA GLU A 218 2.80 -22.60 -2.75
C GLU A 218 4.07 -21.91 -3.25
N THR A 219 5.12 -22.67 -3.54
CA THR A 219 6.41 -22.15 -4.04
C THR A 219 6.25 -21.50 -5.41
N ASP A 220 5.58 -22.17 -6.34
CA ASP A 220 5.33 -21.67 -7.69
C ASP A 220 4.48 -20.40 -7.66
N TRP A 221 3.51 -20.31 -6.75
CA TRP A 221 2.71 -19.11 -6.57
C TRP A 221 3.54 -17.93 -6.06
N VAL A 222 4.42 -18.14 -5.07
CA VAL A 222 5.34 -17.10 -4.60
C VAL A 222 6.24 -16.61 -5.74
N LEU A 223 6.80 -17.52 -6.54
CA LEU A 223 7.62 -17.16 -7.70
C LEU A 223 6.83 -16.36 -8.72
N HIS A 224 5.60 -16.76 -9.01
CA HIS A 224 4.71 -16.04 -9.91
C HIS A 224 4.42 -14.61 -9.42
N VAL A 225 4.00 -14.45 -8.17
CA VAL A 225 3.69 -13.13 -7.58
C VAL A 225 4.92 -12.23 -7.57
N ASN A 226 6.10 -12.76 -7.23
CA ASN A 226 7.35 -12.01 -7.29
C ASN A 226 7.71 -11.59 -8.71
N ALA A 227 7.53 -12.45 -9.71
CA ALA A 227 7.79 -12.11 -11.12
C ALA A 227 6.85 -10.99 -11.60
N VAL A 228 5.57 -11.05 -11.23
CA VAL A 228 4.60 -9.99 -11.53
C VAL A 228 5.00 -8.69 -10.84
N ALA A 229 5.28 -8.71 -9.53
CA ALA A 229 5.69 -7.52 -8.79
C ALA A 229 6.97 -6.88 -9.34
N ASN A 230 7.98 -7.68 -9.69
CA ASN A 230 9.25 -7.21 -10.25
C ASN A 230 9.13 -6.63 -11.67
N SER A 231 8.01 -6.87 -12.36
CA SER A 231 7.72 -6.19 -13.63
C SER A 231 7.20 -4.75 -13.45
N THR A 232 6.88 -4.37 -12.20
CA THR A 232 6.35 -3.05 -11.83
C THR A 232 7.38 -2.18 -11.12
N LEU A 233 7.00 -0.94 -10.82
CA LEU A 233 7.77 -0.02 -9.98
C LEU A 233 7.53 -0.23 -8.47
N TYR A 234 6.63 -1.11 -8.04
CA TYR A 234 6.35 -1.34 -6.61
C TYR A 234 7.60 -1.71 -5.80
N PRO A 235 8.49 -2.62 -6.25
CA PRO A 235 9.67 -3.00 -5.47
C PRO A 235 10.73 -1.90 -5.32
N VAL A 236 10.60 -0.79 -6.06
CA VAL A 236 11.55 0.34 -5.99
C VAL A 236 11.31 1.19 -4.74
N ALA A 237 10.11 1.13 -4.15
CA ALA A 237 9.82 1.83 -2.91
C ALA A 237 10.20 0.98 -1.70
N ASN A 238 10.93 1.57 -0.75
CA ASN A 238 11.12 0.96 0.56
C ASN A 238 9.76 0.90 1.26
N SER A 239 9.27 -0.30 1.57
CA SER A 239 8.04 -0.49 2.36
C SER A 239 8.28 -0.07 3.80
#